data_AF-A0A9Q6MU04-F1
#
_entry.id   AF-A0A9Q6MU04-F1
#
_cell.length_a   1.000
_cell.length_b   1.000
_cell.length_c   1.000
_cell.angle_alpha   90.00
_cell.angle_beta   90.00
_cell.angle_gamma   90.00
#
_symmetry.space_group_name_H-M   'P 1'
#
loop_
_entity.id
_entity.type
_entity.pdbx_description
1 polymer ?
#
loop_
_entity_poly.entity_id
_entity_poly.type
_entity_poly.pdbx_seq_one_letter_code
_entity_poly.pdbx_strand_id
1 'polypeptide(L)' 'MKQLSIIRLLDEETFFVGAGNDEGIQNKQFIEILNPRRSYKNLAQIIEVYDQYALCKKLGKKKIFFGDRVRLRPLKNQ' A
#
# COMPACT_ATOMS: atom_id res chain seq x y z
N MET A 1 -1.84 14.41 8.29
CA MET A 1 -1.89 12.98 7.91
C MET A 1 -0.53 12.57 7.41
N LYS A 2 0.07 11.53 8.01
CA LYS A 2 1.37 10.98 7.60
C LYS A 2 1.26 10.49 6.16
N GLN A 3 2.20 10.90 5.30
CA GLN A 3 2.23 10.44 3.92
C GLN A 3 2.79 9.03 3.88
N LEU A 4 1.97 8.08 3.43
CA LEU A 4 2.38 6.68 3.32
C LEU A 4 3.12 6.44 2.01
N SER A 5 4.10 5.56 2.07
CA SER A 5 4.91 5.16 0.91
C SER A 5 5.31 3.70 0.98
N ILE A 6 5.71 3.16 -0.17
CA ILE A 6 6.41 1.88 -0.25
C ILE A 6 7.79 2.02 0.38
N ILE A 7 8.08 1.22 1.41
CA ILE A 7 9.35 1.25 2.15
C ILE A 7 10.28 0.10 1.77
N ARG A 8 9.77 -0.96 1.14
CA ARG A 8 10.58 -2.07 0.65
C ARG A 8 9.84 -2.85 -0.44
N LEU A 9 10.55 -3.26 -1.48
CA LEU A 9 10.07 -4.22 -2.48
C LEU A 9 10.61 -5.60 -2.10
N LEU A 10 9.80 -6.65 -2.24
CA LEU A 10 10.24 -8.03 -2.08
C LEU A 10 10.40 -8.69 -3.44
N ASP A 11 9.43 -8.47 -4.33
CA ASP A 11 9.44 -8.93 -5.71
C ASP A 11 8.60 -7.99 -6.60
N GLU A 12 8.22 -8.44 -7.80
CA GLU A 12 7.44 -7.63 -8.74
C GLU A 12 5.98 -7.39 -8.31
N GLU A 13 5.44 -8.21 -7.42
CA GLU A 13 4.06 -8.19 -6.93
C GLU A 13 3.93 -7.82 -5.45
N THR A 14 4.91 -8.12 -4.61
CA THR A 14 4.82 -7.95 -3.15
C THR A 14 5.79 -6.90 -2.61
N PHE A 15 5.29 -6.11 -1.65
CA PHE A 15 6.00 -4.96 -1.11
C PHE A 15 5.47 -4.54 0.27
N PHE A 16 6.29 -3.82 1.04
CA PHE A 16 5.90 -3.25 2.32
C PHE A 16 5.56 -1.77 2.21
N VAL A 17 4.57 -1.34 2.98
CA VAL A 17 4.24 0.07 3.22
C VAL A 17 4.54 0.44 4.67
N GLY A 18 4.96 1.69 4.88
CA GLY A 18 5.30 2.23 6.20
C GLY A 18 4.09 2.66 7.03
N ALA A 19 3.11 1.75 7.17
CA ALA A 19 2.01 1.84 8.11
C ALA A 19 1.47 0.46 8.43
N GLY A 20 1.04 0.28 9.68
CA GLY A 20 0.59 -0.98 10.25
C GLY A 20 -0.61 -0.80 11.18
N ASN A 21 -0.71 -1.66 12.21
CA ASN A 21 -1.78 -1.62 13.21
C ASN A 21 -1.86 -0.27 13.92
N ASP A 22 -0.70 0.36 14.20
CA ASP A 22 -0.62 1.66 14.88
C ASP A 22 -1.32 2.78 14.08
N GLU A 23 -1.42 2.61 12.77
CA GLU A 23 -2.11 3.51 11.85
C GLU A 23 -3.52 3.03 11.46
N GLY A 24 -4.04 1.99 12.12
CA GLY A 24 -5.39 1.45 11.91
C GLY A 24 -5.55 0.71 10.58
N ILE A 25 -4.45 0.24 9.99
CA ILE A 25 -4.47 -0.57 8.78
C ILE A 25 -5.06 -1.94 9.06
N GLN A 26 -5.86 -2.47 8.12
CA GLN A 26 -6.50 -3.77 8.27
C GLN A 26 -6.15 -4.73 7.13
N ASN A 27 -6.13 -6.03 7.46
CA ASN A 27 -6.02 -7.09 6.47
C ASN A 27 -7.14 -6.96 5.41
N LYS A 28 -6.80 -7.31 4.16
CA LYS A 28 -7.67 -7.24 2.97
C LYS A 28 -8.07 -5.82 2.54
N GLN A 29 -7.66 -4.77 3.26
CA GLN A 29 -7.87 -3.39 2.86
C GLN A 29 -7.16 -3.09 1.53
N PHE A 30 -7.78 -2.27 0.69
CA PHE A 30 -7.18 -1.84 -0.56
C PHE A 30 -6.37 -0.56 -0.40
N ILE A 31 -5.28 -0.46 -1.15
CA ILE A 31 -4.47 0.75 -1.26
C ILE A 31 -4.25 1.12 -2.72
N GLU A 32 -4.25 2.43 -2.98
CA GLU A 32 -3.90 2.99 -4.28
C GLU A 32 -2.44 3.43 -4.26
N ILE A 33 -1.68 2.98 -5.25
CA ILE A 33 -0.33 3.44 -5.51
C ILE A 33 -0.43 4.59 -6.50
N LEU A 34 0.25 5.70 -6.21
CA LEU A 34 0.20 6.92 -6.99
C LEU A 34 1.48 7.09 -7.80
N ASN A 35 1.38 7.73 -8.95
CA ASN A 35 2.55 8.19 -9.70
C ASN A 35 3.09 9.52 -9.11
N PRO A 36 4.24 10.02 -9.58
CA PRO A 36 4.78 11.31 -9.11
C PRO A 36 3.84 12.51 -9.31
N ARG A 37 3.00 12.47 -10.35
CA ARG A 37 1.93 13.46 -10.61
C ARG A 37 0.68 13.27 -9.73
N ARG A 38 0.76 12.38 -8.73
CA ARG A 38 -0.32 11.97 -7.80
C ARG A 38 -1.56 11.38 -8.46
N SER A 39 -1.47 10.97 -9.73
CA SER A 39 -2.51 10.22 -10.42
C SER A 39 -2.43 8.73 -10.07
N TYR A 40 -3.56 8.02 -10.19
CA TYR A 40 -3.63 6.59 -9.97
C TYR A 40 -2.64 5.81 -10.86
N LYS A 41 -1.83 4.96 -10.24
CA LYS A 41 -0.84 4.10 -10.90
C LYS A 41 -1.26 2.63 -10.85
N ASN A 42 -1.51 2.11 -9.65
CA ASN A 42 -1.89 0.71 -9.41
C ASN A 42 -2.81 0.59 -8.20
N LEU A 43 -3.50 -0.54 -8.10
CA LEU A 43 -4.16 -1.01 -6.89
C LEU A 43 -3.33 -2.12 -6.25
N ALA A 44 -3.33 -2.17 -4.93
CA ALA A 44 -2.81 -3.30 -4.16
C ALA A 44 -3.76 -3.62 -3.01
N GLN A 45 -3.63 -4.83 -2.48
CA GLN A 45 -4.37 -5.29 -1.31
C GLN A 45 -3.39 -5.62 -0.19
N ILE A 46 -3.77 -5.26 1.03
CA ILE A 46 -3.04 -5.61 2.23
C ILE A 46 -3.28 -7.08 2.55
N ILE A 47 -2.21 -7.85 2.64
CA ILE A 47 -2.27 -9.30 2.87
C ILE A 47 -1.88 -9.67 4.30
N GLU A 48 -1.01 -8.86 4.93
CA GLU A 48 -0.59 -9.05 6.32
C GLU A 48 -0.27 -7.68 6.95
N VAL A 49 -0.58 -7.51 8.24
CA VAL A 49 -0.37 -6.26 8.98
C VAL A 49 0.48 -6.55 10.22
N TYR A 50 1.52 -5.75 10.41
CA TYR A 50 2.36 -5.69 11.59
C TYR A 50 2.15 -4.34 12.28
N ASP A 51 2.83 -4.08 13.41
CA ASP A 51 2.58 -2.86 14.19
C ASP A 51 2.86 -1.58 13.39
N GLN A 52 4.01 -1.52 12.70
CA GLN A 52 4.49 -0.31 12.02
C GLN A 52 4.51 -0.40 10.49
N TYR A 53 4.21 -1.57 9.93
CA TYR A 53 4.23 -1.80 8.49
C TYR A 53 3.24 -2.87 8.08
N ALA A 54 2.90 -2.91 6.79
CA ALA A 54 1.98 -3.88 6.24
C ALA A 54 2.52 -4.43 4.93
N LEU A 55 2.35 -5.74 4.73
CA LEU A 55 2.67 -6.44 3.50
C LEU A 55 1.50 -6.30 2.52
N CYS A 56 1.83 -5.92 1.30
CA CYS A 56 0.87 -5.67 0.24
C CYS A 56 1.16 -6.53 -0.98
N LYS A 57 0.09 -6.94 -1.69
CA LYS A 57 0.16 -7.56 -3.01
C LYS A 57 -0.47 -6.65 -4.06
N LYS A 58 0.31 -6.31 -5.10
CA LYS A 58 -0.12 -5.52 -6.26
C LYS A 58 -1.11 -6.32 -7.12
N LEU A 59 -2.13 -5.63 -7.63
CA LEU A 59 -3.17 -6.18 -8.52
C LEU A 59 -3.09 -5.64 -9.96
N GLY A 60 -2.14 -4.76 -10.26
CA GLY A 60 -1.96 -4.15 -11.57
C GLY A 60 -0.65 -4.54 -12.27
N LYS A 61 -0.54 -4.23 -13.58
CA LYS A 61 0.64 -4.56 -14.41
C LYS A 61 1.75 -3.51 -14.38
N LYS A 62 1.48 -2.28 -13.91
CA LYS A 62 2.51 -1.24 -13.90
C LYS A 62 3.57 -1.54 -12.84
N LYS A 63 4.84 -1.24 -13.13
CA LYS A 63 5.93 -1.37 -12.16
C LYS A 63 5.70 -0.47 -10.95
N ILE A 64 6.13 -0.90 -9.77
CA ILE A 64 6.12 -0.13 -8.53
C ILE A 64 7.57 0.12 -8.08
N PHE A 65 7.78 1.21 -7.34
CA PHE A 65 9.12 1.62 -6.92
C PHE A 65 9.13 1.93 -5.43
N PHE A 66 10.30 1.77 -4.82
CA PHE A 66 10.57 2.32 -3.49
C PHE A 66 10.23 3.82 -3.47
N GLY A 67 9.55 4.26 -2.41
CA GLY A 67 9.12 5.65 -2.26
C GLY A 67 7.86 6.03 -3.04
N ASP A 68 7.28 5.14 -3.85
CA ASP A 68 5.97 5.38 -4.45
C ASP A 68 4.96 5.69 -3.33
N ARG A 69 4.21 6.78 -3.49
CA ARG A 69 3.21 7.20 -2.51
C ARG A 69 2.01 6.28 -2.57
N VAL A 70 1.45 5.97 -1.41
CA VAL A 70 0.24 5.16 -1.30
C VAL A 70 -0.87 5.91 -0.58
N ARG A 71 -2.11 5.59 -0.93
CA ARG A 71 -3.32 6.09 -0.28
C ARG A 71 -4.17 4.91 0.16
N LEU A 72 -4.52 4.87 1.43
CA LEU A 72 -5.48 3.89 1.96
C LEU A 72 -6.86 4.16 1.37
N ARG A 73 -7.54 3.10 0.93
CA ARG A 73 -8.96 3.19 0.58
C ARG A 73 -9.79 2.97 1.85
N PRO A 74 -10.93 3.67 1.99
CA PRO A 74 -11.87 3.37 3.06
C PRO A 74 -12.27 1.90 3.01
N LEU A 75 -12.38 1.29 4.17
CA LEU A 75 -13.08 0.02 4.29
C LEU A 75 -14.53 0.32 3.94
N LYS A 76 -15.06 -0.29 2.87
CA LYS A 76 -16.51 -0.27 2.69
C LYS A 76 -17.08 -1.02 3.89
N ASN A 77 -17.87 -0.33 4.70
CA ASN A 77 -18.63 -0.91 5.82
C ASN A 77 -19.16 -2.28 5.38
N GLN A 78 -18.76 -3.33 6.10
CA GLN A 78 -19.47 -4.60 6.09
C GLN A 78 -20.83 -4.39 6.76
#